data_AF-E2CGP0-F1
#
_entry.id   AF-E2CGP0-F1
#
_cell.length_a   1.000
_cell.length_b   1.000
_cell.length_c   1.000
_cell.angle_alpha   90.00
_cell.angle_beta   90.00
_cell.angle_gamma   90.00
#
_symmetry.space_group_name_H-M   'P 1'
#
loop_
_entity.id
_entity.type
_entity.pdbx_description
1 polymer ?
#
loop_
_entity_poly.entity_id
_entity_poly.type
_entity_poly.pdbx_seq_one_letter_code
_entity_poly.pdbx_strand_id
1 'polypeptide(L)' 'MTKEELEIGLSQGRTLIQEEWADSAEISAVDELISEGKATATPWEYQGNYQCEMRRIFGDPRNQSERFQGDE' A
#
# COMPACT_ATOMS: atom_id res chain seq x y z
N MET A 1 5.21 8.19 -7.71
CA MET A 1 4.10 8.35 -6.75
C MET A 1 4.70 8.74 -5.41
N THR A 2 4.11 9.69 -4.68
CA THR A 2 4.66 10.13 -3.39
C THR A 2 4.14 9.28 -2.23
N LYS A 3 4.86 9.26 -1.10
CA LYS A 3 4.42 8.59 0.14
C LYS A 3 3.05 9.08 0.62
N GLU A 4 2.78 10.38 0.47
CA GLU A 4 1.50 10.98 0.87
C GLU A 4 0.33 10.50 -0.01
N GLU A 5 0.51 10.43 -1.34
CA GLU A 5 -0.50 9.90 -2.26
C GLU A 5 -0.79 8.41 -1.98
N LEU A 6 0.24 7.63 -1.66
CA LEU A 6 0.11 6.24 -1.26
C LEU A 6 -0.71 6.09 0.02
N GLU A 7 -0.38 6.85 1.06
CA GLU A 7 -1.10 6.82 2.34
C GLU A 7 -2.58 7.21 2.17
N ILE A 8 -2.88 8.26 1.38
CA ILE A 8 -4.26 8.67 1.08
C ILE A 8 -5.01 7.57 0.34
N GLY A 9 -4.42 7.00 -0.71
CA GLY A 9 -5.07 5.93 -1.48
C GLY A 9 -5.36 4.70 -0.63
N LEU A 10 -4.38 4.24 0.16
CA LEU A 10 -4.50 3.07 1.02
C LEU A 10 -5.52 3.29 2.16
N SER A 11 -5.55 4.48 2.75
CA SER A 11 -6.54 4.83 3.80
C SER A 11 -7.98 4.91 3.26
N GLN A 12 -8.17 5.16 1.96
CA GLN A 12 -9.46 5.08 1.27
C GLN A 12 -9.86 3.64 0.89
N GLY A 13 -9.10 2.63 1.32
CA GLY A 13 -9.38 1.22 1.01
C GLY A 13 -8.95 0.80 -0.41
N ARG A 14 -8.15 1.62 -1.12
CA ARG A 14 -7.57 1.20 -2.39
C ARG A 14 -6.49 0.15 -2.14
N THR A 15 -6.30 -0.71 -3.13
CA THR A 15 -5.20 -1.70 -3.15
C THR A 15 -4.16 -1.24 -4.16
N LEU A 16 -2.90 -1.25 -3.76
CA LEU A 16 -1.77 -1.06 -4.68
C LEU A 16 -1.21 -2.42 -5.07
N ILE A 17 -0.93 -2.60 -6.36
CA ILE A 17 -0.09 -3.69 -6.86
C ILE A 17 1.28 -3.08 -7.12
N GLN A 18 2.30 -3.58 -6.43
CA GLN A 18 3.67 -3.14 -6.60
C GLN A 18 4.49 -4.25 -7.24
N GLU A 19 5.23 -3.89 -8.28
CA GLU A 19 6.14 -4.78 -9.01
C GLU A 19 7.57 -4.65 -8.48
N GLU A 20 8.35 -5.72 -8.56
CA GLU A 20 9.77 -5.74 -8.13
C GLU A 20 10.60 -4.67 -8.84
N TRP A 21 10.24 -4.35 -10.09
CA TRP A 21 10.91 -3.36 -10.93
C TRP A 21 10.32 -1.97 -10.84
N ALA A 22 9.42 -1.73 -9.88
CA ALA A 22 8.95 -0.39 -9.58
C ALA A 22 10.12 0.52 -9.15
N ASP A 23 9.89 1.83 -9.20
CA ASP A 23 10.89 2.80 -8.77
C ASP A 23 11.31 2.55 -7.30
N SER A 24 12.62 2.58 -7.04
CA SER A 24 13.16 2.26 -5.70
C SER A 24 12.68 3.22 -4.61
N ALA A 25 12.35 4.48 -4.95
CA ALA A 25 11.80 5.42 -3.99
C ALA A 25 10.35 5.08 -3.65
N GLU A 26 9.58 4.55 -4.60
CA GLU A 26 8.23 4.05 -4.35
C GLU A 26 8.24 2.80 -3.45
N ILE A 27 9.14 1.86 -3.71
CA ILE A 27 9.33 0.66 -2.85
C ILE A 27 9.66 1.10 -1.42
N SER A 28 10.60 2.03 -1.28
CA SER A 28 11.01 2.56 0.02
C SER A 28 9.86 3.27 0.75
N ALA A 29 9.09 4.10 0.05
CA ALA A 29 7.94 4.78 0.63
C ALA A 29 6.86 3.81 1.13
N VAL A 30 6.60 2.72 0.39
CA VAL A 30 5.68 1.65 0.81
C VAL A 30 6.21 0.92 2.04
N ASP A 31 7.50 0.57 2.06
CA ASP A 31 8.11 -0.12 3.20
C ASP A 31 8.09 0.74 4.48
N GLU A 32 8.27 2.06 4.35
CA GLU A 32 8.08 2.99 5.46
C GLU A 32 6.64 2.96 6.00
N LEU A 33 5.62 2.99 5.12
CA LEU A 33 4.21 2.93 5.54
C LEU A 33 3.88 1.60 6.23
N ILE A 34 4.49 0.49 5.80
CA ILE A 34 4.34 -0.82 6.46
C ILE A 34 5.01 -0.81 7.83
N SER A 35 6.22 -0.26 7.93
CA SER A 35 6.95 -0.12 9.20
C SER A 35 6.21 0.76 10.21
N GLU A 36 5.56 1.83 9.74
CA GLU A 36 4.69 2.71 10.54
C GLU A 36 3.36 2.03 10.93
N GLY A 37 3.07 0.82 10.43
CA GLY A 37 1.82 0.11 10.69
C GLY A 37 0.60 0.72 9.99
N LYS A 38 0.81 1.58 8.99
CA LYS A 38 -0.26 2.23 8.20
C LYS A 38 -0.69 1.39 7.00
N ALA A 39 0.15 0.45 6.57
CA ALA A 39 -0.11 -0.45 5.46
C ALA A 39 0.32 -1.88 5.80
N THR A 40 -0.19 -2.85 5.04
CA THR A 40 0.26 -4.24 5.08
C THR A 40 0.47 -4.72 3.66
N ALA A 41 1.53 -5.49 3.42
CA ALA A 41 1.80 -6.09 2.12
C ALA A 41 1.79 -7.61 2.20
N THR A 42 1.39 -8.25 1.10
CA THR A 42 1.68 -9.66 0.87
C THR A 42 3.18 -9.87 0.66
N PRO A 43 3.68 -11.12 0.78
CA PRO A 43 5.00 -11.46 0.28
C PRO A 43 5.16 -11.10 -1.20
N TRP A 44 6.41 -10.91 -1.62
CA TRP A 44 6.76 -10.88 -3.04
C TRP A 44 6.58 -12.27 -3.62
N GLU A 45 5.77 -12.37 -4.68
CA GLU A 45 5.47 -13.64 -5.34
C GLU A 45 5.39 -13.44 -6.85
N TYR A 46 5.95 -14.38 -7.60
CA TYR A 46 5.76 -14.43 -9.05
C TYR A 46 4.36 -14.94 -9.38
N GLN A 47 3.58 -14.16 -10.12
CA GLN A 47 2.29 -14.58 -10.67
C GLN A 47 2.41 -14.63 -12.19
N GLY A 48 2.03 -15.76 -12.81
CA GLY A 48 2.34 -16.07 -14.23
C GLY A 48 1.81 -15.10 -15.29
N ASN A 49 1.07 -14.06 -14.91
CA ASN A 49 0.65 -12.96 -15.78
C ASN A 49 1.57 -11.72 -15.70
N TYR A 50 2.59 -11.75 -14.84
CA TYR A 50 3.55 -10.67 -14.63
C TYR A 50 4.95 -11.10 -15.11
N GLN A 51 5.79 -10.13 -15.43
CA GLN A 51 7.18 -10.38 -15.86
C GLN A 51 8.17 -10.43 -14.69
N CYS A 52 7.71 -10.10 -13.48
CA CYS A 52 8.51 -10.00 -12.27
C CYS A 52 7.71 -10.47 -11.04
N GLU A 53 8.34 -10.47 -9.87
CA GLU A 53 7.62 -10.62 -8.62
C GLU A 53 6.73 -9.40 -8.35
N MET A 54 5.56 -9.63 -7.75
CA MET A 54 4.68 -8.57 -7.30
C MET A 54 4.30 -8.77 -5.84
N ARG A 55 3.86 -7.71 -5.18
CA ARG A 55 3.15 -7.76 -3.90
C ARG A 55 1.90 -6.88 -3.95
N ARG A 56 0.89 -7.23 -3.16
CA ARG A 56 -0.32 -6.41 -2.97
C ARG A 56 -0.22 -5.67 -1.66
N ILE A 57 -0.55 -4.39 -1.66
CA ILE A 57 -0.51 -3.51 -0.49
C ILE A 57 -1.92 -3.01 -0.18
N PHE A 58 -2.29 -3.12 1.08
CA PHE A 58 -3.57 -2.74 1.64
C PHE A 58 -3.36 -1.70 2.74
N GLY A 59 -4.30 -0.77 2.90
CA GLY A 59 -4.32 0.12 4.06
C GLY A 59 -4.68 -0.64 5.34
N ASP A 60 -4.17 -0.17 6.49
CA ASP A 60 -4.51 -0.76 7.78
C ASP A 60 -6.02 -0.58 8.07
N PRO A 61 -6.77 -1.66 8.35
CA PRO A 61 -8.20 -1.59 8.58
C PRO A 61 -8.58 -0.80 9.85
N ARG A 62 -7.68 -0.66 10.84
CA ARG A 62 -7.93 0.10 12.07
C ARG A 62 -7.86 1.61 11.82
N ASN A 63 -7.08 2.04 10.82
CA ASN A 63 -7.05 3.44 10.37
C ASN A 63 -8.27 3.83 9.52
N GLN A 64 -9.10 2.89 9.06
CA GLN A 64 -10.31 3.19 8.29
C GLN A 64 -11.50 3.60 9.20
N SER A 65 -11.52 3.12 10.45
CA SER A 65 -12.62 3.38 11.41
C SER A 65 -12.63 4.78 12.02
N GLU A 66 -11.52 5.52 12.01
CA GLU A 66 -11.44 6.84 12.67
C GLU A 66 -12.01 7.99 11.83
N ARG A 67 -12.30 7.78 10.54
CA ARG A 67 -12.78 8.85 9.62
C ARG A 67 -14.27 8.84 9.31
N PHE A 68 -15.04 7.88 9.82
CA PHE A 68 -16.50 7.80 9.62
C PHE A 68 -17.32 8.33 10.81
N GLN A 69 -16.71 9.08 11.74
CA GLN A 69 -17.42 9.85 12.77
C GLN A 69 -17.35 11.34 12.44
N GLY A 70 -18.24 11.82 11.56
CA GLY A 70 -18.35 13.25 11.31
C GLY A 70 -19.00 13.62 9.99
N ASP A 71 -20.26 13.26 9.81
CA ASP A 71 -21.20 14.11 9.07
C ASP A 71 -22.58 13.92 9.72
N GLU A 72 -23.15 15.06 10.11
CA GLU A 72 -24.33 15.29 10.95
C GLU A 72 -25.65 14.83 10.31
#